data_AF-A0A9E0JZ37-F1
#
_entry.id   AF-A0A9E0JZ37-F1
#
_cell.length_a   1.000
_cell.length_b   1.000
_cell.length_c   1.000
_cell.angle_alpha   90.00
_cell.angle_beta   90.00
_cell.angle_gamma   90.00
#
_symmetry.space_group_name_H-M   'P 1'
#
loop_
_entity.id
_entity.type
_entity.pdbx_description
1 polymer ?
#
loop_
_entity_poly.entity_id
_entity_poly.type
_entity_poly.pdbx_seq_one_letter_code
_entity_poly.pdbx_strand_id
1 'polypeptide(L)'
;MNNYKRLLLYAKPYSGRLMLAFLFTSVAAAGNLFVPWILKDVIDKVLMNKDIFLLNTIAVTIVIVFFIRGICFYAQTYLMSYVGQKVIIDIREAVYRKLQFLSLGYFEKRQTGTIMSYVTNDVGALQGSIIESATD
;
A
#
# COMPACT_ATOMS: atom_id res chain seq x y z
N MET A 1 8.37 -23.74 10.87
CA MET A 1 7.38 -22.65 11.05
C MET A 1 8.11 -21.33 11.29
N ASN A 2 7.68 -20.25 10.63
CA ASN A 2 8.07 -18.83 10.83
C ASN A 2 9.10 -18.15 9.89
N ASN A 3 9.22 -18.54 8.62
CA ASN A 3 9.90 -17.69 7.62
C ASN A 3 9.18 -16.33 7.47
N TYR A 4 7.84 -16.33 7.51
CA TYR A 4 7.01 -15.11 7.51
C TYR A 4 7.21 -14.20 8.72
N LYS A 5 7.43 -14.74 9.94
CA LYS A 5 7.68 -13.89 11.12
C LYS A 5 9.04 -13.20 11.08
N ARG A 6 10.04 -13.79 10.40
CA ARG A 6 11.34 -13.15 10.17
C ARG A 6 11.24 -11.98 9.18
N LEU A 7 10.41 -12.10 8.15
CA LEU A 7 10.12 -10.99 7.23
C LEU A 7 9.34 -9.87 7.93
N LEU A 8 8.36 -10.21 8.76
CA LEU A 8 7.61 -9.23 9.58
C LEU A 8 8.49 -8.47 10.58
N LEU A 9 9.60 -9.07 11.03
CA LEU A 9 10.59 -8.39 11.88
C LEU A 9 11.30 -7.23 11.16
N TYR A 10 11.53 -7.33 9.84
CA TYR A 10 12.04 -6.21 9.02
C TYR A 10 10.99 -5.12 8.77
N ALA A 11 9.70 -5.47 8.81
CA ALA A 11 8.61 -4.48 8.72
C ALA A 11 8.32 -3.77 10.05
N LYS A 12 8.69 -4.37 11.19
CA LYS A 12 8.48 -3.84 12.56
C LYS A 12 8.96 -2.39 12.78
N PRO A 13 10.16 -1.96 12.34
CA PRO A 13 10.60 -0.56 12.50
C PRO A 13 9.75 0.46 11.71
N TYR A 14 8.98 0.02 10.71
CA TYR A 14 8.09 0.88 9.93
C TYR A 14 6.63 0.91 10.45
N SER A 15 6.37 0.30 11.59
CA SER A 15 5.04 0.21 12.23
C SER A 15 4.32 1.55 12.41
N GLY A 16 5.04 2.64 12.73
CA GLY A 16 4.44 3.98 12.84
C GLY A 16 3.90 4.51 11.51
N ARG A 17 4.58 4.22 10.40
CA ARG A 17 4.12 4.61 9.05
C ARG A 17 3.01 3.70 8.56
N LEU A 18 3.05 2.40 8.89
CA LEU A 18 1.96 1.47 8.62
C LEU A 18 0.68 1.85 9.38
N MET A 19 0.79 2.31 10.63
CA MET A 19 -0.35 2.82 11.39
C MET A 19 -0.93 4.09 10.77
N LEU A 20 -0.09 4.99 10.26
CA LEU A 20 -0.55 6.17 9.51
C LEU A 20 -1.25 5.78 8.19
N ALA A 21 -0.70 4.81 7.46
CA ALA A 21 -1.33 4.27 6.26
C ALA A 21 -2.68 3.63 6.57
N PHE A 22 -2.78 2.86 7.66
CA PHE A 22 -4.01 2.23 8.12
C PHE A 22 -5.09 3.26 8.51
N LEU A 23 -4.70 4.38 9.12
CA LEU A 23 -5.61 5.51 9.36
C LEU A 23 -6.13 6.10 8.05
N PHE A 24 -5.26 6.34 7.08
CA PHE A 24 -5.69 6.83 5.75
C PHE A 24 -6.59 5.83 5.03
N THR A 25 -6.30 4.52 5.10
CA THR A 25 -7.15 3.46 4.56
C THR A 25 -8.51 3.47 5.22
N SER A 26 -8.58 3.63 6.54
CA SER A 26 -9.85 3.68 7.28
C SER A 26 -10.70 4.89 6.85
N VAL A 27 -10.07 6.06 6.66
CA VAL A 27 -10.74 7.27 6.15
C VAL A 27 -11.18 7.08 4.70
N ALA A 28 -10.34 6.48 3.85
CA ALA A 28 -10.68 6.20 2.46
C ALA A 28 -11.83 5.18 2.34
N ALA A 29 -11.84 4.15 3.19
CA ALA A 29 -12.90 3.15 3.27
C ALA A 29 -14.24 3.78 3.72
N ALA A 30 -14.22 4.67 4.71
CA ALA A 30 -15.40 5.45 5.09
C ALA A 30 -15.90 6.32 3.92
N GLY A 31 -14.98 6.92 3.15
CA GLY A 31 -15.30 7.64 1.92
C GLY A 31 -15.92 6.75 0.82
N ASN A 32 -15.64 5.44 0.83
CA ASN A 32 -16.24 4.48 -0.09
C ASN A 32 -17.70 4.17 0.27
N LEU A 33 -18.04 4.10 1.57
CA LEU A 33 -19.44 4.05 2.03
C LEU A 33 -20.19 5.38 1.81
N PHE A 34 -19.46 6.49 1.74
CA PHE A 34 -20.07 7.82 1.55
C PHE A 34 -20.62 8.03 0.13
N VAL A 35 -20.07 7.34 -0.88
CA VAL A 35 -20.52 7.43 -2.29
C VAL A 35 -21.97 6.99 -2.49
N PRO A 36 -22.42 5.80 -2.05
CA PRO A 36 -23.81 5.39 -2.20
C PRO A 36 -24.78 6.26 -1.39
N TRP A 37 -24.33 6.85 -0.27
CA TRP A 37 -25.12 7.78 0.52
C TRP A 37 -25.36 9.12 -0.21
N ILE A 38 -24.31 9.67 -0.82
CA ILE A 38 -24.40 10.84 -1.70
C ILE A 38 -25.32 10.57 -2.89
N LEU A 39 -25.19 9.40 -3.52
CA LEU A 39 -26.01 9.05 -4.68
C LEU A 39 -27.50 8.97 -4.31
N LYS A 40 -27.81 8.42 -3.13
CA LYS A 40 -29.16 8.44 -2.58
C LYS A 40 -29.67 9.86 -2.36
N ASP A 41 -28.89 10.72 -1.73
CA ASP A 41 -29.27 12.12 -1.47
C ASP A 41 -29.48 12.93 -2.76
N VAL A 42 -28.67 12.68 -3.80
CA VAL A 42 -28.86 13.28 -5.13
C VAL A 42 -30.18 12.81 -5.75
N ILE A 43 -30.45 11.50 -5.75
CA ILE A 43 -31.69 10.96 -6.33
C ILE A 43 -32.92 11.47 -5.57
N ASP A 44 -32.92 11.40 -4.24
CA ASP A 44 -34.10 11.71 -3.41
C ASP A 44 -34.36 13.22 -3.29
N LYS A 45 -33.32 14.07 -3.23
CA LYS A 45 -33.50 15.52 -2.96
C LYS A 45 -33.48 16.37 -4.23
N VAL A 46 -32.74 15.99 -5.27
CA VAL A 46 -32.62 16.81 -6.50
C VAL A 46 -33.76 16.52 -7.46
N LEU A 47 -34.14 15.25 -7.63
CA LEU A 47 -35.24 14.89 -8.55
C LEU A 47 -36.62 15.21 -7.94
N MET A 48 -36.76 15.19 -6.61
CA MET A 48 -38.06 15.36 -5.94
C MET A 48 -38.43 16.82 -5.63
N ASN A 49 -37.48 17.67 -5.22
CA ASN A 49 -37.78 19.05 -4.77
C ASN A 49 -37.48 20.17 -5.78
N LYS A 50 -36.82 19.90 -6.92
CA LYS A 50 -36.50 20.89 -7.98
C LYS A 50 -35.86 22.20 -7.48
N ASP A 51 -35.21 22.18 -6.32
CA ASP A 51 -34.67 23.39 -5.69
C ASP A 51 -33.18 23.56 -6.05
N ILE A 52 -32.88 24.53 -6.91
CA ILE A 52 -31.57 24.70 -7.55
C ILE A 52 -30.47 25.03 -6.52
N PHE A 53 -30.84 25.66 -5.40
CA PHE A 53 -29.91 26.02 -4.34
C PHE A 53 -29.38 24.78 -3.59
N LEU A 54 -30.28 23.83 -3.28
CA LEU A 54 -29.95 22.54 -2.66
C LEU A 54 -29.08 21.67 -3.59
N LEU A 55 -29.34 21.71 -4.90
CA LEU A 55 -28.53 21.04 -5.91
C LEU A 55 -27.08 21.55 -5.91
N ASN A 56 -26.88 22.88 -5.89
CA ASN A 56 -25.54 23.45 -5.89
C ASN A 56 -24.75 23.10 -4.62
N THR A 57 -25.39 23.15 -3.45
CA THR A 57 -24.75 22.75 -2.18
C THR A 57 -24.33 21.28 -2.16
N ILE A 58 -25.18 20.38 -2.66
CA ILE A 58 -24.86 18.96 -2.78
C ILE A 58 -23.70 18.77 -3.76
N ALA A 59 -23.73 19.40 -4.94
CA ALA A 59 -22.66 19.30 -5.93
C ALA A 59 -21.29 19.75 -5.37
N VAL A 60 -21.24 20.88 -4.67
CA VAL A 60 -20.00 21.36 -4.02
C VAL A 60 -19.54 20.39 -2.93
N THR A 61 -20.45 19.84 -2.13
CA THR A 61 -20.12 18.85 -1.10
C THR A 61 -19.51 17.58 -1.70
N ILE A 62 -20.04 17.10 -2.83
CA ILE A 62 -19.50 15.96 -3.57
C ILE A 62 -18.06 16.23 -4.00
N VAL A 63 -17.82 17.39 -4.63
CA VAL A 63 -16.47 17.75 -5.09
C VAL A 63 -15.48 17.76 -3.93
N ILE A 64 -15.84 18.35 -2.79
CA ILE A 64 -14.98 18.40 -1.60
C ILE A 64 -14.70 16.99 -1.05
N VAL A 65 -15.72 16.15 -0.92
CA VAL A 65 -15.58 14.78 -0.41
C VAL A 65 -14.69 13.94 -1.33
N PHE A 66 -14.90 14.01 -2.65
CA PHE A 66 -14.06 13.30 -3.63
C PHE A 66 -12.62 13.81 -3.63
N PHE A 67 -12.43 15.12 -3.46
CA PHE A 67 -11.09 15.71 -3.37
C PHE A 67 -10.32 15.21 -2.14
N ILE A 68 -10.94 15.25 -0.96
CA ILE A 68 -10.34 14.73 0.28
C ILE A 68 -10.05 13.23 0.14
N ARG A 69 -11.01 12.46 -0.39
CA ARG A 69 -10.84 11.03 -0.64
C ARG A 69 -9.64 10.75 -1.56
N GLY A 70 -9.49 11.52 -2.64
CA GLY A 70 -8.37 11.39 -3.57
C GLY A 70 -7.02 11.61 -2.87
N ILE A 71 -6.93 12.64 -2.03
CA ILE A 71 -5.71 12.92 -1.24
C ILE A 71 -5.41 11.77 -0.27
N CYS A 72 -6.40 11.29 0.46
CA CYS A 72 -6.21 10.16 1.39
C CYS A 72 -5.76 8.89 0.66
N PHE A 73 -6.35 8.59 -0.49
CA PHE A 73 -5.98 7.43 -1.30
C PHE A 73 -4.55 7.55 -1.84
N TYR A 74 -4.18 8.73 -2.33
CA TYR A 74 -2.82 9.01 -2.77
C TYR A 74 -1.80 8.85 -1.63
N ALA A 75 -2.10 9.43 -0.46
CA ALA A 75 -1.24 9.33 0.72
C ALA A 75 -1.06 7.86 1.16
N GLN A 76 -2.15 7.10 1.26
CA GLN A 76 -2.10 5.66 1.55
C GLN A 76 -1.18 4.92 0.59
N THR A 77 -1.42 5.10 -0.72
CA THR A 77 -0.66 4.41 -1.78
C THR A 77 0.82 4.75 -1.72
N TYR A 78 1.14 6.03 -1.50
CA TYR A 78 2.52 6.49 -1.36
C TYR A 78 3.20 5.89 -0.13
N LEU A 79 2.55 5.92 1.04
CA LEU A 79 3.10 5.36 2.27
C LEU A 79 3.34 3.85 2.15
N MET A 80 2.38 3.11 1.59
CA MET A 80 2.53 1.67 1.38
C MET A 80 3.68 1.35 0.41
N SER A 81 3.77 2.09 -0.70
CA SER A 81 4.86 1.93 -1.67
C SER A 81 6.22 2.21 -1.03
N TYR A 82 6.32 3.30 -0.27
CA TYR A 82 7.55 3.69 0.41
C TYR A 82 8.01 2.63 1.42
N VAL A 83 7.10 2.14 2.28
CA VAL A 83 7.42 1.12 3.28
C VAL A 83 7.82 -0.18 2.59
N GLY A 84 7.09 -0.60 1.56
CA GLY A 84 7.40 -1.80 0.79
C GLY A 84 8.78 -1.76 0.16
N GLN A 85 9.16 -0.64 -0.46
CA GLN A 85 10.50 -0.48 -1.04
C GLN A 85 11.60 -0.48 0.03
N LYS A 86 11.38 0.20 1.15
CA LYS A 86 12.35 0.22 2.26
C LYS A 86 12.62 -1.18 2.81
N VAL A 87 11.57 -1.98 3.03
CA VAL A 87 11.72 -3.36 3.51
C VAL A 87 12.55 -4.22 2.54
N ILE A 88 12.37 -4.06 1.23
CA ILE A 88 13.20 -4.77 0.24
C ILE A 88 14.65 -4.35 0.31
N ILE A 89 14.93 -3.05 0.43
CA ILE A 89 16.30 -2.56 0.51
C ILE A 89 16.99 -3.22 1.70
N ASP A 90 16.32 -3.28 2.85
CA ASP A 90 16.85 -3.91 4.06
C ASP A 90 17.08 -5.43 3.85
N ILE A 91 16.16 -6.13 3.16
CA ILE A 91 16.31 -7.55 2.82
C ILE A 91 17.48 -7.77 1.85
N ARG A 92 17.57 -6.98 0.77
CA ARG A 92 18.66 -7.08 -0.21
C ARG A 92 19.99 -6.84 0.47
N GLU A 93 20.10 -5.83 1.33
CA GLU A 93 21.31 -5.54 2.08
C GLU A 93 21.72 -6.73 2.98
N ALA A 94 20.77 -7.32 3.70
CA ALA A 94 21.02 -8.49 4.54
C ALA A 94 21.52 -9.70 3.73
N VAL A 95 20.93 -9.93 2.55
CA VAL A 95 21.33 -11.03 1.65
C VAL A 95 22.70 -10.78 1.03
N TYR A 96 22.95 -9.55 0.53
CA TYR A 96 24.26 -9.16 -0.01
C TYR A 96 25.37 -9.30 1.02
N ARG A 97 25.14 -8.81 2.25
CA ARG A 97 26.09 -8.98 3.35
C ARG A 97 26.38 -10.46 3.58
N LYS A 98 25.37 -11.33 3.55
CA LYS A 98 25.60 -12.77 3.74
C LYS A 98 26.41 -13.37 2.60
N LEU A 99 26.13 -13.01 1.35
CA LEU A 99 26.87 -13.49 0.18
C LEU A 99 28.36 -13.13 0.23
N GLN A 100 28.71 -11.95 0.74
CA GLN A 100 30.11 -11.52 0.88
C GLN A 100 30.94 -12.40 1.84
N PHE A 101 30.30 -13.08 2.79
CA PHE A 101 30.98 -13.98 3.74
C PHE A 101 30.94 -15.46 3.34
N LEU A 102 30.40 -15.81 2.16
CA LEU A 102 30.40 -17.19 1.68
C LEU A 102 31.74 -17.57 1.04
N SER A 103 32.12 -18.84 1.19
CA SER A 103 33.37 -19.37 0.64
C SER A 103 33.33 -19.45 -0.89
N LEU A 104 34.50 -19.31 -1.52
CA LEU A 104 34.66 -19.44 -2.97
C LEU A 104 34.11 -20.75 -3.53
N GLY A 105 34.22 -21.86 -2.79
CA GLY A 105 33.67 -23.17 -3.18
C GLY A 105 32.14 -23.22 -3.28
N TYR A 106 31.42 -22.25 -2.69
CA TYR A 106 29.99 -22.08 -2.91
C TYR A 106 29.69 -21.46 -4.28
N PHE A 107 30.53 -20.52 -4.73
CA PHE A 107 30.40 -19.84 -6.02
C PHE A 107 30.88 -20.69 -7.19
N GLU A 108 31.78 -21.66 -6.96
CA GLU A 108 32.14 -22.65 -8.00
C GLU A 108 31.00 -23.62 -8.32
N LYS A 109 30.14 -23.94 -7.33
CA LYS A 109 29.03 -24.90 -7.51
C LYS A 109 27.75 -24.28 -8.05
N ARG A 110 27.65 -22.95 -8.11
CA ARG A 110 26.43 -22.22 -8.52
C ARG A 110 26.80 -21.00 -9.34
N GLN A 111 26.19 -20.85 -10.54
CA GLN A 111 26.37 -19.65 -11.35
C GLN A 111 25.96 -18.39 -10.57
N THR A 112 26.87 -17.41 -10.51
CA THR A 112 26.64 -16.10 -9.89
C THR A 112 25.39 -15.41 -10.43
N GLY A 113 25.07 -15.61 -11.72
CA GLY A 113 23.85 -15.08 -12.34
C GLY A 113 22.55 -15.63 -11.73
N THR A 114 22.52 -16.91 -11.36
CA THR A 114 21.36 -17.52 -10.68
C THR A 114 21.18 -16.95 -9.28
N ILE A 115 22.28 -16.74 -8.54
CA ILE A 115 22.26 -16.14 -7.20
C ILE A 115 21.71 -14.70 -7.28
N MET A 116 22.19 -13.91 -8.24
CA MET A 116 21.71 -12.54 -8.45
C MET A 116 20.22 -12.51 -8.84
N SER A 117 19.75 -13.44 -9.68
CA SER A 117 18.34 -13.55 -10.04
C SER A 117 17.46 -13.81 -8.80
N TYR A 118 17.87 -14.68 -7.88
CA TYR A 118 17.13 -14.91 -6.64
C TYR A 118 17.08 -13.67 -5.73
N VAL A 119 18.14 -12.85 -5.71
CA VAL A 119 18.16 -11.61 -4.90
C VAL A 119 17.29 -10.51 -5.52
N THR A 120 17.22 -10.42 -6.84
CA THR A 120 16.47 -9.35 -7.52
C THR A 120 15.01 -9.72 -7.75
N ASN A 121 14.76 -10.93 -8.27
CA ASN A 121 13.42 -11.37 -8.69
C ASN A 121 12.61 -11.96 -7.53
N ASP A 122 13.15 -12.91 -6.76
CA ASP A 122 12.35 -13.55 -5.70
C ASP A 122 12.07 -12.60 -4.54
N VAL A 123 13.04 -11.76 -4.16
CA VAL A 123 12.83 -10.71 -3.16
C VAL A 123 11.83 -9.66 -3.64
N GLY A 124 11.82 -9.36 -4.94
CA GLY A 124 10.83 -8.48 -5.56
C GLY A 124 9.42 -9.10 -5.61
N ALA A 125 9.31 -10.37 -5.95
CA ALA A 125 8.03 -11.09 -6.00
C ALA A 125 7.36 -11.18 -4.62
N LEU A 126 8.17 -11.35 -3.56
CA LEU A 126 7.69 -11.31 -2.17
C LEU A 126 7.13 -9.93 -1.78
N GLN A 127 7.67 -8.83 -2.32
CA GLN A 127 7.11 -7.49 -2.10
C GLN A 127 5.70 -7.37 -2.67
N GLY A 128 5.52 -7.78 -3.94
CA GLY A 128 4.22 -7.70 -4.61
C GLY A 128 3.15 -8.42 -3.80
N SER A 129 3.46 -9.65 -3.37
CA SER A 129 2.53 -10.46 -2.58
C SER A 129 2.16 -9.83 -1.24
N ILE A 130 3.10 -9.21 -0.52
CA ILE A 130 2.83 -8.62 0.82
C ILE A 130 2.03 -7.32 0.70
N ILE A 131 2.32 -6.48 -0.30
CA ILE A 131 1.61 -5.20 -0.49
C ILE A 131 0.19 -5.46 -0.98
N GLU A 132 0.03 -6.38 -1.94
CA GLU A 132 -1.27 -6.76 -2.50
C GLU A 132 -2.15 -7.38 -1.42
N SER A 133 -1.64 -8.35 -0.64
CA SER A 133 -2.37 -8.95 0.49
C SER A 133 -2.68 -7.99 1.66
N ALA A 134 -2.00 -6.84 1.74
CA ALA A 134 -2.26 -5.82 2.76
C ALA A 134 -3.20 -4.71 2.27
N THR A 135 -3.48 -4.71 0.96
CA THR A 135 -4.34 -3.72 0.30
C THR A 135 -5.71 -4.31 -0.03
N ASP A 136 -5.80 -5.61 -0.35
CA ASP A 136 -7.04 -6.40 -0.45
C ASP A 136 -7.59 -6.81 0.93
#